data_AF-A0A7V5J2X0-F1
#
_entry.id   AF-A0A7V5J2X0-F1
#
_cell.length_a   1.000
_cell.length_b   1.000
_cell.length_c   1.000
_cell.angle_alpha   90.00
_cell.angle_beta   90.00
_cell.angle_gamma   90.00
#
_symmetry.space_group_name_H-M   'P 1'
#
loop_
_entity.id
_entity.type
_entity.pdbx_description
1 polymer ?
#
loop_
_entity_poly.entity_id
_entity_poly.type
_entity_poly.pdbx_seq_one_letter_code
_entity_poly.pdbx_strand_id
1 'polypeptide(L)'
;ILDATDNLPTREKIDHYAKQTKTPWIYASVEEFNGQVCFFDHASFQVFNVSVHKPGGIAAPIVMHIAALQANLALRYLANLTVLKDKLYYLYFNNTGELITQKFNMPT
;
A
#
# COMPACT_ATOMS: atom_id res chain seq x y z
N ILE A 1 -10.16 -6.65 1.58
CA ILE A 1 -9.08 -7.01 2.52
C ILE A 1 -8.22 -5.77 2.76
N LEU A 2 -7.98 -5.43 4.02
CA LEU A 2 -6.96 -4.44 4.38
C LEU A 2 -5.74 -5.22 4.85
N ASP A 3 -4.64 -5.14 4.10
CA ASP A 3 -3.39 -5.78 4.46
C ASP A 3 -2.58 -4.85 5.37
N ALA A 4 -2.36 -5.28 6.61
CA ALA A 4 -1.54 -4.61 7.61
C ALA A 4 -0.39 -5.52 8.09
N THR A 5 -0.01 -6.49 7.27
CA THR A 5 1.07 -7.43 7.57
C THR A 5 2.44 -6.80 7.27
N ASP A 6 3.48 -7.34 7.90
CA ASP A 6 4.85 -6.80 7.90
C ASP A 6 5.82 -7.61 7.04
N ASN A 7 5.34 -8.60 6.27
CA ASN A 7 6.20 -9.52 5.54
C ASN A 7 5.68 -9.86 4.15
N LEU A 8 6.59 -9.84 3.18
CA LEU A 8 6.31 -10.04 1.76
C LEU A 8 5.65 -11.40 1.43
N PRO A 9 6.03 -12.54 2.05
CA PRO A 9 5.39 -13.82 1.75
C PRO A 9 3.89 -13.85 2.10
N THR A 10 3.47 -13.14 3.16
CA THR A 10 2.05 -13.04 3.51
C THR A 10 1.31 -12.15 2.52
N ARG A 11 1.93 -11.04 2.10
CA ARG A 11 1.38 -10.13 1.10
C ARG A 11 1.15 -10.82 -0.25
N GLU A 12 2.09 -11.64 -0.68
CA GLU A 12 1.94 -12.45 -1.91
C GLU A 12 0.76 -13.43 -1.82
N LYS A 13 0.60 -14.11 -0.67
CA LYS A 13 -0.55 -15.00 -0.43
C LYS A 13 -1.87 -14.25 -0.43
N ILE A 14 -1.91 -13.04 0.15
CA ILE A 14 -3.09 -12.17 0.12
C ILE A 14 -3.43 -11.78 -1.32
N ASP A 15 -2.46 -11.33 -2.11
CA ASP A 15 -2.69 -10.94 -3.52
C ASP A 15 -3.25 -12.12 -4.34
N HIS A 16 -2.63 -13.29 -4.23
CA HIS A 16 -3.06 -14.49 -4.92
C HIS A 16 -4.50 -14.88 -4.53
N TYR A 17 -4.81 -14.93 -3.24
CA TYR A 17 -6.16 -15.22 -2.75
C TYR A 17 -7.18 -14.18 -3.23
N ALA A 18 -6.83 -12.89 -3.13
CA ALA A 18 -7.70 -11.78 -3.50
C ALA A 18 -8.08 -11.84 -4.98
N LYS A 19 -7.12 -12.12 -5.86
CA LYS A 19 -7.37 -12.30 -7.30
C LYS A 19 -8.21 -13.52 -7.63
N GLN A 20 -7.89 -14.67 -7.04
CA GLN A 20 -8.66 -15.90 -7.26
C GLN A 20 -10.13 -15.75 -6.87
N THR A 21 -10.39 -15.05 -5.77
CA THR A 21 -11.74 -14.85 -5.23
C THR A 21 -12.41 -13.56 -5.70
N LYS A 22 -11.72 -12.75 -6.51
CA LYS A 22 -12.13 -11.40 -6.89
C LYS A 22 -12.45 -10.50 -5.68
N THR A 23 -11.75 -10.72 -4.57
CA THR A 23 -11.89 -9.91 -3.36
C THR A 23 -11.05 -8.64 -3.51
N PRO A 24 -11.63 -7.44 -3.38
CA PRO A 24 -10.86 -6.20 -3.38
C PRO A 24 -9.85 -6.19 -2.24
N TRP A 25 -8.62 -5.77 -2.49
CA TRP A 25 -7.61 -5.68 -1.44
C TRP A 25 -6.76 -4.43 -1.55
N ILE A 26 -6.35 -3.92 -0.38
CA ILE A 26 -5.58 -2.70 -0.25
C ILE A 26 -4.31 -3.02 0.52
N TYR A 27 -3.20 -2.93 -0.18
CA TYR A 27 -1.85 -3.03 0.34
C TYR A 27 -1.48 -1.78 1.12
N ALA A 28 -0.79 -1.95 2.25
CA ALA A 28 -0.12 -0.88 2.97
C ALA A 28 1.24 -1.34 3.51
N SER A 29 2.21 -0.43 3.55
CA SER A 29 3.52 -0.69 4.16
C SER A 29 4.14 0.60 4.67
N VAL A 30 4.96 0.48 5.71
CA VAL A 30 5.75 1.58 6.27
C VAL A 30 7.16 1.10 6.54
N GLU A 31 8.13 1.95 6.23
CA GLU A 31 9.53 1.75 6.57
C GLU A 31 10.17 3.11 6.83
N GLU A 32 10.85 3.23 7.97
CA GLU A 32 11.41 4.48 8.49
C GLU A 32 10.36 5.60 8.53
N PHE A 33 10.53 6.62 7.68
CA PHE A 33 9.64 7.77 7.55
C PHE A 33 8.81 7.73 6.25
N ASN A 34 8.78 6.58 5.57
CA ASN A 34 8.16 6.40 4.27
C ASN A 34 6.97 5.44 4.36
N GLY A 35 6.00 5.64 3.49
CA GLY A 35 4.79 4.83 3.48
C GLY A 35 4.26 4.58 2.08
N GLN A 36 3.61 3.43 1.91
CA GLN A 36 3.04 2.98 0.65
C GLN A 36 1.60 2.53 0.84
N VAL A 37 0.72 2.87 -0.11
CA VAL A 37 -0.65 2.32 -0.19
C VAL A 37 -0.99 2.03 -1.65
N CYS A 38 -1.61 0.88 -1.93
CA CYS A 38 -2.15 0.56 -3.25
C CYS A 38 -3.47 -0.19 -3.13
N PHE A 39 -4.49 0.26 -3.85
CA PHE A 39 -5.71 -0.50 -4.06
C PHE A 39 -5.52 -1.34 -5.33
N PHE A 40 -5.39 -2.65 -5.19
CA PHE A 40 -5.14 -3.54 -6.32
C PHE A 40 -6.43 -3.99 -7.02
N ASP A 41 -6.38 -4.09 -8.36
CA ASP A 41 -7.43 -4.65 -9.22
C ASP A 41 -6.83 -5.65 -10.22
N HIS A 42 -6.10 -5.16 -11.22
CA HIS A 42 -5.50 -5.99 -12.27
C HIS A 42 -4.02 -6.23 -12.01
N ALA A 43 -3.33 -5.27 -11.40
CA ALA A 43 -1.90 -5.36 -11.15
C ALA A 43 -1.55 -6.46 -10.13
N SER A 44 -0.27 -6.81 -10.07
CA SER A 44 0.23 -7.84 -9.16
C SER A 44 1.17 -7.32 -8.10
N PHE A 45 1.07 -7.87 -6.89
CA PHE A 45 2.05 -7.62 -5.85
C PHE A 45 3.45 -8.13 -6.26
N GLN A 46 3.52 -9.12 -7.14
CA GLN A 46 4.77 -9.68 -7.66
C GLN A 46 5.65 -8.66 -8.40
N VAL A 47 5.12 -7.48 -8.74
CA VAL A 47 5.90 -6.37 -9.33
C VAL A 47 6.95 -5.84 -8.35
N PHE A 48 6.71 -5.94 -7.05
CA PHE A 48 7.69 -5.57 -6.04
C PHE A 48 8.82 -6.60 -6.01
N ASN A 49 9.87 -6.34 -6.78
CA ASN A 49 11.05 -7.19 -6.81
C ASN A 49 11.80 -7.07 -5.47
N VAL A 50 11.87 -8.16 -4.73
CA VAL A 50 12.43 -8.18 -3.37
C VAL A 50 13.95 -8.18 -3.47
N SER A 51 14.57 -7.01 -3.38
CA SER A 51 15.99 -6.95 -3.05
C SER A 51 16.19 -7.34 -1.59
N VAL A 52 17.37 -7.88 -1.25
CA VAL A 52 17.74 -8.14 0.14
C VAL A 52 17.90 -6.79 0.84
N HIS A 53 16.82 -6.32 1.47
CA HIS A 53 16.80 -5.10 2.25
C HIS A 53 16.79 -5.48 3.74
N LYS A 54 17.67 -4.86 4.53
CA LYS A 54 17.62 -4.96 5.98
C LYS A 54 16.60 -3.93 6.48
N PRO A 55 15.50 -4.35 7.13
CA PRO A 55 14.46 -3.41 7.53
C PRO A 55 14.99 -2.33 8.47
N GLY A 56 14.55 -1.10 8.22
CA GLY A 56 14.78 0.03 9.12
C GLY A 56 13.89 -0.01 10.36
N GLY A 57 13.94 1.07 11.16
CA GLY A 57 12.91 1.33 12.18
C GLY A 57 11.59 1.77 11.54
N ILE A 58 10.57 2.00 12.35
CA ILE A 58 9.27 2.54 11.87
C ILE A 58 8.85 3.74 12.70
N ALA A 59 8.54 4.86 12.05
CA ALA A 59 7.98 6.03 12.72
C ALA A 59 6.47 5.83 12.92
N ALA A 60 6.04 5.69 14.18
CA ALA A 60 4.62 5.56 14.54
C ALA A 60 3.68 6.59 13.87
N PRO A 61 4.04 7.89 13.75
CA PRO A 61 3.19 8.86 13.03
C PRO A 61 2.95 8.50 11.57
N ILE A 62 3.92 7.90 10.87
CA ILE A 62 3.77 7.46 9.48
C ILE A 62 2.85 6.24 9.40
N VAL A 63 2.99 5.29 10.35
CA VAL A 63 2.07 4.14 10.46
C VAL A 63 0.62 4.61 10.56
N MET A 64 0.34 5.59 11.43
CA MET A 64 -1.00 6.15 11.58
C MET A 64 -1.49 6.85 10.30
N HIS A 65 -0.62 7.59 9.62
CA HIS A 65 -0.96 8.28 8.37
C HIS A 65 -1.32 7.28 7.25
N ILE A 66 -0.55 6.21 7.12
CA ILE A 66 -0.76 5.16 6.11
C ILE A 66 -1.99 4.32 6.43
N ALA A 67 -2.22 3.98 7.70
CA ALA A 67 -3.44 3.31 8.14
C ALA A 67 -4.70 4.16 7.83
N ALA A 68 -4.64 5.48 8.07
CA ALA A 68 -5.74 6.38 7.75
C ALA A 68 -6.00 6.47 6.24
N LEU A 69 -4.96 6.51 5.41
CA LEU A 69 -5.10 6.49 3.95
C LEU A 69 -5.72 5.18 3.47
N GLN A 70 -5.19 4.04 3.92
CA GLN A 70 -5.71 2.71 3.59
C GLN A 70 -7.19 2.56 3.96
N ALA A 71 -7.57 2.96 5.18
CA ALA A 71 -8.95 2.91 5.65
C ALA A 71 -9.88 3.82 4.82
N ASN A 72 -9.43 5.02 4.45
CA ASN A 72 -10.21 5.93 3.62
C ASN A 72 -10.48 5.36 2.22
N LEU A 73 -9.51 4.69 1.60
CA LEU A 73 -9.73 4.03 0.31
C LEU A 73 -10.78 2.91 0.42
N ALA A 74 -10.75 2.13 1.49
CA ALA A 74 -11.77 1.11 1.75
C ALA A 74 -13.15 1.72 2.01
N LEU A 75 -13.25 2.77 2.84
CA LEU A 75 -14.52 3.45 3.10
C LEU A 75 -15.13 4.02 1.82
N ARG A 76 -14.33 4.66 0.98
CA ARG A 76 -14.78 5.16 -0.33
C ARG A 76 -15.35 4.04 -1.19
N TYR A 77 -14.64 2.91 -1.28
CA TYR A 77 -15.10 1.75 -2.03
C TYR A 77 -16.42 1.19 -1.49
N LEU A 78 -16.52 0.99 -0.17
CA LEU A 78 -17.72 0.49 0.49
C LEU A 78 -18.92 1.45 0.35
N ALA A 79 -18.67 2.75 0.27
CA ALA A 79 -19.68 3.78 0.06
C ALA A 79 -20.03 4.03 -1.42
N ASN A 80 -19.58 3.18 -2.35
CA ASN A 80 -19.75 3.35 -3.80
C ASN A 80 -19.21 4.69 -4.36
N LEU A 81 -18.21 5.27 -3.70
CA LEU A 81 -17.50 6.44 -4.18
C LEU A 81 -16.32 6.02 -5.07
N THR A 82 -15.92 6.88 -6.00
CA THR A 82 -14.80 6.61 -6.91
C THR A 82 -13.49 6.39 -6.13
N VAL A 83 -12.79 5.32 -6.45
CA VAL A 83 -11.44 5.01 -5.95
C VAL A 83 -10.53 4.67 -7.13
N LEU A 84 -9.35 5.28 -7.17
CA LEU A 84 -8.33 4.91 -8.15
C LEU A 84 -7.70 3.58 -7.72
N LYS A 85 -7.69 2.62 -8.64
CA LYS A 85 -7.05 1.32 -8.44
C LYS A 85 -5.78 1.22 -9.27
N ASP A 86 -4.96 0.21 -8.97
CA ASP A 86 -3.66 -0.06 -9.61
C ASP A 86 -2.74 1.17 -9.62
N LYS A 87 -2.86 1.99 -8.58
CA LYS A 87 -2.04 3.18 -8.32
C LYS A 87 -1.32 3.02 -6.99
N LEU A 88 0.00 3.07 -7.02
CA LEU A 88 0.83 3.08 -5.82
C LEU A 88 1.03 4.51 -5.35
N TYR A 89 0.54 4.82 -4.16
CA TYR A 89 0.83 6.05 -3.44
C TYR A 89 2.09 5.83 -2.60
N TYR A 90 3.10 6.69 -2.77
CA TYR A 90 4.32 6.71 -1.96
C TYR A 90 4.40 8.05 -1.22
N LEU A 91 4.40 7.99 0.11
CA LEU A 91 4.44 9.15 1.00
C LEU A 91 5.77 9.19 1.72
N TYR A 92 6.38 10.37 1.78
CA TYR A 92 7.60 10.61 2.56
C TYR A 92 7.73 12.11 2.89
N PHE A 93 8.59 12.44 3.84
CA PHE A 93 8.98 13.81 4.12
C PHE A 93 10.31 14.12 3.45
N ASN A 94 10.39 15.22 2.69
CA ASN A 94 11.64 15.66 2.08
C ASN A 94 12.58 16.31 3.13
N ASN A 95 13.76 16.73 2.69
CA ASN A 95 14.79 17.30 3.56
C ASN A 95 14.37 18.60 4.29
N THR A 96 13.29 19.26 3.86
CA THR A 96 12.73 20.45 4.54
C THR A 96 11.52 20.13 5.40
N GLY A 97 11.15 18.85 5.56
CA GLY A 97 9.99 18.43 6.33
C GLY A 97 8.65 18.64 5.61
N GLU A 98 8.64 18.79 4.29
CA GLU A 98 7.40 18.83 3.50
C GLU A 98 6.92 17.41 3.19
N LEU A 99 5.62 17.16 3.36
CA LEU A 99 5.00 15.90 2.98
C LEU A 99 4.86 15.81 1.46
N ILE A 100 5.57 14.86 0.87
CA ILE A 100 5.50 14.55 -0.56
C ILE A 100 4.64 13.30 -0.77
N THR A 101 3.74 13.36 -1.75
CA THR A 101 2.95 12.20 -2.20
C THR A 101 3.21 11.95 -3.68
N GLN A 102 4.01 10.92 -3.97
CA GLN A 102 4.21 10.43 -5.34
C GLN A 102 3.17 9.36 -5.69
N LYS A 103 2.85 9.26 -6.98
CA LYS A 103 1.83 8.35 -7.50
C LYS A 103 2.40 7.62 -8.71
N PHE A 104 2.41 6.30 -8.66
CA PHE A 104 2.92 5.45 -9.75
C PHE A 104 1.80 4.58 -10.28
N ASN A 105 1.73 4.40 -11.60
CA ASN A 105 0.90 3.35 -12.17
C ASN A 105 1.58 2.02 -11.88
N MET A 106 0.81 1.06 -11.36
CA MET A 106 1.30 -0.31 -11.29
C MET A 106 1.28 -0.90 -12.71
N PRO A 107 2.31 -1.67 -13.10
CA PRO A 107 2.27 -2.44 -14.34
C PRO A 107 1.23 -3.56 -14.20
N THR A 108 0.53 -3.80 -15.30
CA THR A 108 -0.55 -4.78 -15.44
C THR A 108 -0.15 -5.90 -16.38
#